data_AF-A0A9Q4Q3B2-F1
#
_entry.id   AF-A0A9Q4Q3B2-F1
#
_cell.length_a   1.000
_cell.length_b   1.000
_cell.length_c   1.000
_cell.angle_alpha   90.00
_cell.angle_beta   90.00
_cell.angle_gamma   90.00
#
_symmetry.space_group_name_H-M   'P 1'
#
loop_
_entity.id
_entity.type
_entity.pdbx_description
1 polymer ?
#
loop_
_entity_poly.entity_id
_entity_poly.type
_entity_poly.pdbx_seq_one_letter_code
_entity_poly.pdbx_strand_id
1 'polypeptide(L)' 'MAAKTTVEMTPPDIRLPNYLVLARFGGVQVIAQLADDTVSVDDAVEFAGKHRLRAEQRTEKPRLTAVEDPAD' A
#
# COMPACT_ATOMS: atom_id res chain seq x y z
N MET A 1 -8.37 8.26 -5.45
CA MET A 1 -7.91 9.29 -4.49
C MET A 1 -7.03 8.64 -3.43
N ALA A 2 -5.74 8.66 -3.70
CA ALA A 2 -4.68 8.20 -2.82
C ALA A 2 -3.91 9.41 -2.26
N ALA A 3 -3.55 9.37 -0.99
CA ALA A 3 -2.55 10.27 -0.41
C ALA A 3 -1.42 9.43 0.19
N LYS A 4 -0.18 9.63 -0.28
CA LYS A 4 0.98 8.77 0.02
C LYS A 4 1.95 9.47 0.96
N THR A 5 2.61 8.66 1.79
CA THR A 5 3.80 9.06 2.55
C THR A 5 4.85 7.95 2.54
N THR A 6 6.11 8.35 2.68
CA THR A 6 7.24 7.43 2.84
C THR A 6 7.70 7.44 4.29
N VAL A 7 7.79 6.25 4.86
CA VAL A 7 8.32 6.02 6.20
C VAL A 7 9.76 5.55 6.06
N GLU A 8 10.68 6.47 6.32
CA GLU A 8 12.14 6.27 6.21
C GLU A 8 12.77 5.61 7.45
N MET A 9 11.98 5.39 8.51
CA MET A 9 12.43 4.70 9.71
C MET A 9 11.33 3.76 10.21
N THR A 10 11.63 2.47 10.24
CA THR A 10 10.67 1.43 10.65
C THR A 10 11.22 0.57 11.78
N PRO A 11 10.34 -0.06 12.58
CA PRO A 11 10.72 -1.16 13.45
C PRO A 11 11.49 -2.25 12.67
N PRO A 12 12.40 -3.01 13.32
CA PRO A 12 13.24 -4.01 12.65
C PRO A 12 12.48 -5.10 11.88
N ASP A 13 11.23 -5.37 12.26
CA ASP A 13 10.38 -6.39 11.66
C ASP A 13 9.50 -5.88 10.51
N ILE A 14 9.65 -4.60 10.12
CA ILE A 14 8.90 -3.95 9.05
C ILE A 14 9.87 -3.48 7.95
N ARG A 15 9.48 -3.68 6.69
CA ARG A 15 10.29 -3.28 5.52
C ARG A 15 10.74 -1.82 5.59
N LEU A 16 11.89 -1.52 4.98
CA LEU A 16 12.41 -0.17 4.85
C LEU A 16 12.90 0.09 3.41
N PRO A 17 12.52 1.21 2.76
CA PRO A 17 11.47 2.16 3.17
C PRO A 17 10.09 1.49 3.17
N ASN A 18 9.18 2.01 3.99
CA ASN A 18 7.77 1.59 3.95
C ASN A 18 6.91 2.70 3.38
N TYR A 19 6.07 2.35 2.40
CA TYR A 19 5.22 3.31 1.71
C TYR A 19 3.81 3.10 2.22
N LEU A 20 3.22 4.14 2.78
CA LEU A 20 1.85 4.10 3.30
C LEU A 20 0.97 4.98 2.45
N VAL A 21 -0.27 4.55 2.27
CA VAL A 21 -1.29 5.31 1.55
C VAL A 21 -2.57 5.37 2.38
N LEU A 22 -3.20 6.53 2.39
CA LEU A 22 -4.60 6.70 2.74
C LEU A 22 -5.40 6.63 1.43
N ALA A 23 -6.19 5.56 1.26
CA ALA A 23 -6.96 5.32 0.06
C ALA A 23 -8.47 5.29 0.36
N ARG A 24 -9.27 5.79 -0.58
CA ARG A 24 -10.74 5.78 -0.48
C ARG A 24 -11.35 4.81 -1.48
N PHE A 25 -12.15 3.88 -0.97
CA PHE A 25 -12.94 2.91 -1.73
C PHE A 25 -14.43 3.23 -1.52
N GLY A 26 -15.00 4.04 -2.42
CA GLY A 26 -16.37 4.53 -2.26
C GLY A 26 -16.57 5.30 -0.95
N GLY A 27 -17.33 4.73 -0.01
CA GLY A 27 -17.58 5.31 1.32
C GLY A 27 -16.57 4.92 2.40
N VAL A 28 -15.64 4.01 2.13
CA VAL A 28 -14.68 3.48 3.11
C VAL A 28 -13.30 4.09 2.87
N GLN A 29 -12.60 4.47 3.94
CA GLN A 29 -11.19 4.87 3.89
C GLN A 29 -10.32 3.84 4.61
N VAL A 30 -9.17 3.53 4.02
CA VAL A 30 -8.19 2.58 4.57
C VAL A 30 -6.80 3.19 4.58
N ILE A 31 -6.02 2.85 5.59
CA ILE A 31 -4.57 3.09 5.62
C ILE A 31 -3.90 1.74 5.39
N ALA A 32 -3.06 1.64 4.36
CA ALA A 32 -2.39 0.39 4.00
C ALA A 32 -0.97 0.63 3.47
N GLN A 33 -0.18 -0.44 3.40
CA GLN A 33 1.12 -0.43 2.75
C GLN A 33 0.94 -0.52 1.23
N LEU A 34 1.73 0.24 0.47
CA LEU A 34 1.83 0.10 -0.98
C LEU A 34 2.76 -1.06 -1.36
N ALA A 35 2.56 -1.70 -2.50
CA ALA A 35 3.45 -2.73 -3.02
C ALA A 35 4.86 -2.17 -3.26
N ASP A 36 4.93 -0.99 -3.89
CA ASP A 36 6.12 -0.23 -4.25
C ASP A 36 5.86 1.30 -4.12
N ASP A 37 6.71 2.12 -4.72
CA ASP A 37 6.63 3.59 -4.70
C ASP A 37 6.00 4.20 -5.96
N THR A 38 5.43 3.42 -6.86
CA THR A 38 4.90 3.92 -8.14
C THR A 38 3.60 4.70 -8.00
N VAL A 39 2.82 4.43 -6.95
CA VAL A 39 1.55 5.13 -6.69
C VAL A 39 1.80 6.61 -6.38
N SER A 40 1.10 7.45 -7.12
CA SER A 40 1.02 8.91 -6.98
C SER A 40 -0.25 9.34 -6.25
N VAL A 41 -0.33 10.64 -5.95
CA VAL A 41 -1.56 11.22 -5.40
C VAL A 41 -2.66 11.10 -6.44
N ASP A 42 -3.88 10.89 -5.96
CA ASP A 42 -5.11 10.73 -6.75
C ASP A 42 -5.29 9.41 -7.52
N ASP A 43 -4.23 8.63 -7.73
CA ASP A 43 -4.29 7.30 -8.36
C ASP A 43 -5.40 6.41 -7.78
N ALA A 44 -5.95 5.59 -8.67
CA ALA A 44 -6.76 4.43 -8.30
C ALA A 44 -5.85 3.31 -7.83
N VAL A 45 -6.26 2.61 -6.77
CA VAL A 45 -5.48 1.52 -6.19
C VAL A 45 -6.36 0.32 -5.91
N GLU A 46 -5.76 -0.87 -5.96
CA GLU A 46 -6.43 -2.13 -5.63
C GLU A 46 -5.62 -2.96 -4.63
N PHE A 47 -6.29 -3.89 -3.94
CA PHE A 47 -5.63 -4.86 -3.08
C PHE A 47 -5.00 -5.96 -3.92
N ALA A 48 -3.68 -6.10 -3.82
CA ALA A 48 -2.93 -7.09 -4.57
C ALA A 48 -1.98 -7.89 -3.68
N GLY A 49 -1.72 -9.12 -4.11
CA GLY A 49 -0.73 -10.01 -3.52
C GLY A 49 -1.06 -10.53 -2.12
N LYS A 50 -0.10 -11.26 -1.56
CA LYS A 50 -0.11 -11.77 -0.20
C LYS A 50 1.27 -11.51 0.39
N HIS A 51 1.32 -10.65 1.40
CA HIS A 51 2.57 -10.20 1.98
C HIS A 51 2.59 -10.42 3.47
N ARG A 52 3.76 -10.84 3.96
CA ARG A 52 4.07 -10.75 5.37
C ARG A 52 4.37 -9.30 5.71
N LEU A 53 3.47 -8.64 6.44
CA LEU A 53 3.65 -7.22 6.82
C LEU A 53 4.58 -7.04 8.01
N ARG A 54 4.80 -8.11 8.79
CA ARG A 54 5.73 -8.16 9.93
C ARG A 54 6.47 -9.48 10.01
N ALA A 55 7.77 -9.39 10.30
CA ALA A 55 8.75 -10.45 10.60
C ALA A 55 8.22 -11.68 11.36
N GLU A 56 7.25 -11.47 12.25
CA GLU A 56 6.82 -12.44 13.24
C GLU A 56 5.39 -12.96 12.97
N GLN A 57 4.60 -12.24 12.18
CA GLN A 57 3.22 -12.65 11.87
C GLN A 57 3.19 -13.70 10.77
N ARG A 58 2.43 -14.79 10.98
CA ARG A 58 2.25 -15.84 9.95
C ARG A 58 1.18 -15.50 8.92
N THR A 59 0.24 -14.62 9.29
CA THR A 59 -0.88 -14.27 8.41
C THR A 59 -0.42 -13.27 7.35
N GLU A 60 -0.58 -13.65 6.10
CA GLU A 60 -0.36 -12.76 4.97
C GLU A 60 -1.53 -11.79 4.80
N LYS A 61 -1.21 -10.56 4.40
CA LYS A 61 -2.17 -9.52 4.09
C LYS A 61 -1.81 -8.87 2.75
N PRO A 62 -2.80 -8.39 1.99
CA PRO A 62 -2.53 -7.69 0.74
C PRO A 62 -1.85 -6.34 1.01
N ARG A 63 -1.17 -5.84 -0.03
CA ARG A 63 -0.76 -4.43 -0.14
C ARG A 63 -1.64 -3.75 -1.18
N LEU A 64 -1.53 -2.44 -1.29
CA LEU A 64 -2.18 -1.68 -2.36
C LEU A 64 -1.20 -1.46 -3.52
N THR A 65 -1.68 -1.59 -4.75
CA THR A 65 -0.93 -1.26 -5.97
C THR A 65 -1.75 -0.32 -6.85
N ALA A 66 -1.11 0.39 -7.77
CA ALA A 66 -1.82 1.16 -8.79
C ALA A 66 -2.68 0.21 -9.64
N VAL A 67 -3.88 0.65 -10.00
CA VAL A 67 -4.62 0.03 -11.10
C VAL A 67 -3.98 0.51 -12.40
N GLU A 68 -3.63 -0.42 -13.29
CA GLU A 68 -3.25 -0.03 -14.66
C GLU A 68 -4.49 0.55 -15.33
N ASP A 69 -4.41 1.79 -15.82
CA ASP A 69 -5.49 2.33 -16.64
C ASP A 69 -5.66 1.41 -17.85
N PRO A 70 -6.86 0.89 -18.12
CA PRO A 70 -7.09 0.10 -19.32
C PRO A 70 -6.71 1.00 -20.52
N ALA A 71 -5.82 0.51 -21.37
CA ALA A 71 -5.49 1.19 -22.61
C ALA A 71 -6.79 1.39 -23.41
N ASP A 72 -7.14 2.64 -23.68
CA ASP A 72 -8.27 3.05 -24.54
C ASP A 72 -8.18 2.43 -25.95
#